data_AF-A0A960C7Y4-F1
#
_entry.id   AF-A0A960C7Y4-F1
#
_cell.length_a   1.000
_cell.length_b   1.000
_cell.length_c   1.000
_cell.angle_alpha   90.00
_cell.angle_beta   90.00
_cell.angle_gamma   90.00
#
_symmetry.space_group_name_H-M   'P 1'
#
loop_
_entity.id
_entity.type
_entity.pdbx_description
1 polymer ?
#
loop_
_entity_poly.entity_id
_entity_poly.type
_entity_poly.pdbx_seq_one_letter_code
_entity_poly.pdbx_strand_id
1 'polypeptide(L)'
;MTEAPLCPRCHAALPTPSGRGRPAVWCSQRCRRAAYEERRAARTGAIGLRVERVVQRVEKPVWCVEYRDRIVEKPAPPPSAAEAAAIVLSSPPACRIVLEGLTEAAAAGTLPRQDGAAVRAAAAAIVGSSPRACRTVLEGLTEAAAAGTLHRSEHTPTVGAAQRLLAALLKARLLR
;
A
#
# COMPACT_ATOMS: atom_id res chain seq x y z
N MET A 1 25.16 -19.02 -55.12
CA MET A 1 24.74 -19.71 -56.36
C MET A 1 23.37 -19.17 -56.73
N THR A 2 23.28 -18.29 -57.73
CA THR A 2 22.02 -17.65 -58.12
C THR A 2 21.20 -18.68 -58.89
N GLU A 3 20.08 -19.12 -58.32
CA GLU A 3 19.18 -20.09 -58.94
C GLU A 3 18.65 -19.51 -60.26
N ALA A 4 18.79 -20.28 -61.36
CA ALA A 4 18.35 -19.82 -62.67
C ALA A 4 16.82 -19.64 -62.66
N PRO A 5 16.29 -18.52 -63.19
CA PRO A 5 14.85 -18.31 -63.17
C PRO A 5 14.13 -19.40 -63.98
N LEU A 6 13.01 -19.88 -63.45
CA LEU A 6 12.23 -20.97 -64.03
C LEU A 6 11.00 -20.47 -64.77
N CYS A 7 10.59 -21.21 -65.80
CA CYS A 7 9.37 -20.95 -66.56
C CYS A 7 8.12 -21.14 -65.67
N PRO A 8 7.22 -20.15 -65.54
CA PRO A 8 6.03 -20.27 -64.69
C PRO A 8 5.03 -21.36 -65.11
N ARG A 9 5.16 -21.90 -66.34
CA ARG A 9 4.26 -22.93 -66.87
C ARG A 9 4.81 -24.34 -66.68
N CYS A 10 6.04 -24.59 -67.13
CA CYS A 10 6.64 -25.92 -67.17
C CYS A 10 7.83 -26.11 -66.23
N HIS A 11 8.21 -25.06 -65.49
CA HIS A 11 9.34 -25.05 -64.55
C HIS A 11 10.71 -25.36 -65.17
N ALA A 12 10.82 -25.40 -66.50
CA ALA A 12 12.12 -25.49 -67.18
C ALA A 12 12.93 -24.19 -67.01
N ALA A 13 14.26 -24.30 -67.00
CA ALA A 13 15.15 -23.15 -66.94
C ALA A 13 14.91 -22.17 -68.11
N LEU A 14 14.94 -20.87 -67.81
CA LEU A 14 14.82 -19.82 -68.82
C LEU A 14 16.14 -19.70 -69.62
N PRO A 15 16.05 -19.27 -70.91
CA PRO A 15 17.24 -19.08 -71.71
C PRO A 15 18.14 -18.00 -71.09
N THR A 16 19.44 -18.26 -71.09
CA THR A 16 20.43 -17.29 -70.61
C THR A 16 20.32 -15.99 -71.42
N PRO A 17 20.16 -14.83 -70.77
CA PRO A 17 20.04 -13.56 -71.48
C PRO A 17 21.34 -13.26 -72.25
N SER A 18 21.26 -13.15 -73.58
CA SER A 18 22.42 -12.99 -74.46
C SER A 18 22.74 -11.53 -74.82
N GLY A 19 22.28 -10.54 -74.04
CA GLY A 19 22.53 -9.12 -74.30
C GLY A 19 21.87 -8.14 -73.34
N ARG A 20 21.98 -6.83 -73.63
CA ARG A 20 21.28 -5.76 -72.90
C ARG A 20 19.81 -5.70 -73.33
N GLY A 21 18.98 -6.50 -72.68
CA GLY A 21 17.54 -6.56 -72.95
C GLY A 21 16.75 -7.06 -71.75
N ARG A 22 15.42 -7.00 -71.84
CA ARG A 22 14.53 -7.52 -70.79
C ARG A 22 14.71 -9.04 -70.65
N PRO A 23 14.89 -9.57 -69.43
CA PRO A 23 14.96 -11.01 -69.21
C PRO A 23 13.73 -11.74 -69.76
N ALA A 24 13.94 -12.93 -70.32
CA ALA A 24 12.85 -13.79 -70.76
C ALA A 24 12.02 -14.27 -69.55
N VAL A 25 10.70 -14.30 -69.69
CA VAL A 25 9.76 -14.81 -68.67
C VAL A 25 9.31 -16.25 -68.99
N TRP A 26 9.48 -16.68 -70.25
CA TRP A 26 9.04 -17.99 -70.74
C TRP A 26 10.22 -18.71 -71.37
N CYS A 27 10.34 -20.03 -71.17
CA CYS A 27 11.43 -20.82 -71.76
C CYS A 27 11.30 -20.93 -73.29
N SER A 28 10.09 -20.75 -73.83
CA SER A 28 9.81 -20.84 -75.27
C SER A 28 8.52 -20.09 -75.65
N GLN A 29 8.39 -19.76 -76.95
CA GLN A 29 7.17 -19.17 -77.49
C GLN A 29 5.95 -20.11 -77.34
N ARG A 30 6.16 -21.43 -77.33
CA ARG A 30 5.13 -22.44 -77.06
C ARG A 30 4.55 -22.28 -75.66
N CYS A 31 5.42 -22.18 -74.63
CA CYS A 31 4.95 -21.96 -73.26
C CYS A 31 4.24 -20.63 -73.09
N ARG A 32 4.70 -19.57 -73.77
CA ARG A 32 4.04 -18.26 -73.77
C ARG A 32 2.62 -18.32 -74.35
N ARG A 33 2.45 -18.95 -75.51
CA ARG A 33 1.14 -19.09 -76.18
C ARG A 33 0.17 -19.95 -75.38
N ALA A 34 0.62 -21.10 -74.92
CA ALA A 34 -0.23 -22.00 -74.16
C ALA A 34 -0.67 -21.36 -72.82
N ALA A 35 0.20 -20.60 -72.14
CA ALA A 35 -0.17 -19.89 -70.91
C ALA A 35 -1.14 -18.73 -71.19
N TYR A 36 -1.10 -18.14 -72.39
CA TYR A 36 -2.11 -17.20 -72.83
C TYR A 36 -3.46 -17.90 -73.09
N GLU A 37 -3.44 -19.04 -73.77
CA GLU A 37 -4.63 -19.83 -74.09
C GLU A 37 -5.33 -20.35 -72.83
N GLU A 38 -4.60 -20.83 -71.82
CA GLU A 38 -5.17 -21.19 -70.51
C GLU A 38 -5.87 -20.01 -69.85
N ARG A 39 -5.24 -18.84 -69.83
CA ARG A 39 -5.86 -17.62 -69.27
C ARG A 39 -7.05 -17.15 -70.09
N ARG A 40 -7.07 -17.41 -71.40
CA ARG A 40 -8.22 -17.14 -72.26
C ARG A 40 -9.34 -18.12 -71.95
N ALA A 41 -9.05 -19.41 -71.90
CA ALA A 41 -9.98 -20.48 -71.59
C ALA A 41 -10.61 -20.31 -70.20
N ALA A 42 -9.82 -19.94 -69.19
CA ALA A 42 -10.32 -19.60 -67.86
C ALA A 42 -11.29 -18.41 -67.91
N ARG A 43 -10.94 -17.33 -68.63
CA ARG A 43 -11.82 -16.15 -68.79
C ARG A 43 -13.11 -16.45 -69.55
N THR A 44 -13.08 -17.36 -70.52
CA THR A 44 -14.26 -17.78 -71.26
C THR A 44 -15.03 -18.91 -70.59
N GLY A 45 -14.64 -19.32 -69.37
CA GLY A 45 -15.31 -20.39 -68.61
C GLY A 45 -15.13 -21.80 -69.18
N ALA A 46 -14.17 -22.01 -70.08
CA ALA A 46 -13.91 -23.30 -70.73
C ALA A 46 -13.10 -24.28 -69.86
N ILE A 47 -12.57 -23.84 -68.72
CA ILE A 47 -11.89 -24.69 -67.74
C ILE A 47 -12.88 -25.02 -66.62
N GLY A 48 -13.37 -26.27 -66.59
CA GLY A 48 -14.22 -26.75 -65.51
C GLY A 48 -13.42 -27.00 -64.23
N LEU A 49 -13.52 -26.12 -63.25
CA LEU A 49 -13.03 -26.37 -61.88
C LEU A 49 -14.16 -27.00 -61.05
N ARG A 50 -13.88 -28.14 -60.43
CA ARG A 50 -14.74 -28.73 -59.39
C ARG A 50 -14.15 -28.39 -58.02
N VAL A 51 -14.85 -27.58 -57.25
CA VAL A 51 -14.48 -27.29 -55.86
C VAL A 51 -15.09 -28.36 -54.95
N GLU A 52 -14.26 -29.23 -54.39
CA GLU A 52 -14.68 -30.18 -53.37
C GLU A 52 -14.40 -29.60 -51.98
N ARG A 53 -15.44 -29.47 -51.16
CA ARG A 53 -15.30 -29.04 -49.76
C ARG A 53 -14.81 -30.23 -48.92
N VAL A 54 -13.57 -30.17 -48.47
CA VAL A 54 -13.01 -31.12 -47.50
C VAL A 54 -13.15 -30.53 -46.10
N VAL A 55 -13.93 -31.20 -45.23
CA VAL A 55 -14.01 -30.85 -43.81
C VAL A 55 -12.96 -31.66 -43.06
N GLN A 56 -11.90 -31.00 -42.57
CA GLN A 56 -10.97 -31.59 -41.60
C GLN A 56 -11.35 -31.17 -40.19
N ARG A 57 -11.51 -32.16 -39.31
CA ARG A 57 -11.67 -31.92 -37.87
C ARG A 57 -10.27 -31.77 -37.27
N VAL A 58 -9.95 -30.58 -36.76
CA VAL A 58 -8.68 -30.30 -36.09
C VAL A 58 -8.94 -30.16 -34.60
N GLU A 59 -8.21 -30.92 -33.79
CA GLU A 59 -8.21 -30.75 -32.34
C GLU A 59 -7.44 -29.48 -31.99
N LYS A 60 -8.12 -28.53 -31.32
CA LYS A 60 -7.46 -27.34 -30.79
C LYS A 60 -6.99 -27.64 -29.37
N PRO A 61 -5.69 -27.51 -29.05
CA PRO A 61 -5.24 -27.62 -27.67
C PRO A 61 -5.80 -26.44 -26.87
N VAL A 62 -6.48 -26.75 -25.76
CA VAL A 62 -6.93 -25.76 -24.77
C VAL A 62 -5.88 -25.73 -23.67
N TRP A 63 -5.27 -24.56 -23.44
CA TRP A 63 -4.34 -24.36 -22.34
C TRP A 63 -5.12 -24.13 -21.06
N CYS A 64 -4.98 -25.03 -20.08
CA CYS A 64 -5.53 -24.85 -18.74
C CYS A 64 -4.49 -24.13 -17.87
N VAL A 65 -4.86 -22.96 -17.33
CA VAL A 65 -4.05 -22.24 -16.35
C VAL A 65 -4.55 -22.59 -14.97
N GLU A 66 -3.66 -23.12 -14.13
CA GLU A 66 -3.96 -23.44 -12.74
C GLU A 66 -3.58 -22.24 -11.86
N TYR A 67 -4.56 -21.64 -11.19
CA TYR A 67 -4.34 -20.52 -10.28
C TYR A 67 -4.13 -21.04 -8.86
N ARG A 68 -3.11 -20.52 -8.17
CA ARG A 68 -2.89 -20.72 -6.74
C ARG A 68 -2.96 -19.39 -6.03
N ASP A 69 -3.94 -19.26 -5.14
CA ASP A 69 -4.07 -18.07 -4.32
C ASP A 69 -3.06 -18.09 -3.18
N ARG A 70 -2.39 -16.96 -2.98
CA ARG A 70 -1.53 -16.72 -1.82
C ARG A 70 -2.21 -15.69 -0.92
N ILE A 71 -2.60 -16.12 0.28
CA ILE A 71 -3.11 -15.22 1.30
C ILE A 71 -1.91 -14.49 1.91
N VAL A 72 -1.88 -13.16 1.78
CA VAL A 72 -0.88 -12.30 2.41
C VAL A 72 -1.60 -11.47 3.47
N GLU A 73 -1.21 -11.63 4.74
CA GLU A 73 -1.72 -10.79 5.81
C GLU A 73 -1.19 -9.36 5.64
N LYS A 74 -2.11 -8.42 5.46
CA LYS A 74 -1.78 -6.99 5.45
C LYS A 74 -1.83 -6.49 6.90
N PRO A 75 -0.74 -5.91 7.43
CA PRO A 75 -0.77 -5.34 8.77
C PRO A 75 -1.83 -4.23 8.82
N ALA A 76 -2.63 -4.24 9.88
CA ALA A 76 -3.62 -3.20 10.12
C ALA A 76 -2.93 -1.84 10.17
N PRO A 77 -3.57 -0.77 9.67
CA PRO A 77 -3.04 0.57 9.85
C PRO A 77 -2.87 0.84 11.35
N PRO A 78 -1.84 1.60 11.75
CA PRO A 78 -1.65 1.94 13.15
C PRO A 78 -2.92 2.65 13.66
N PRO A 79 -3.33 2.40 14.92
CA PRO A 79 -4.50 3.03 15.48
C PRO A 79 -4.34 4.54 15.47
N SER A 80 -5.44 5.24 15.22
CA SER A 80 -5.50 6.69 15.39
C SER A 80 -5.18 7.06 16.85
N ALA A 81 -4.81 8.33 17.08
CA ALA A 81 -4.51 8.79 18.44
C ALA A 81 -5.68 8.59 19.43
N ALA A 82 -6.93 8.71 18.94
CA ALA A 82 -8.13 8.48 19.73
C ALA A 82 -8.31 7.00 20.10
N GLU A 83 -8.07 6.09 19.15
CA GLU A 83 -8.11 4.65 19.39
C GLU A 83 -7.00 4.19 20.32
N ALA A 84 -5.78 4.73 20.16
CA ALA A 84 -4.67 4.46 21.07
C ALA A 84 -4.99 4.92 22.50
N ALA A 85 -5.58 6.12 22.67
CA ALA A 85 -6.01 6.59 23.98
C ALA A 85 -7.10 5.69 24.58
N ALA A 86 -8.08 5.25 23.79
CA ALA A 86 -9.12 4.33 24.24
C ALA A 86 -8.53 2.98 24.69
N ILE A 87 -7.59 2.41 23.92
CA ILE A 87 -6.88 1.17 24.28
C ILE A 87 -6.14 1.34 25.61
N VAL A 88 -5.40 2.42 25.77
CA VAL A 88 -4.66 2.72 27.01
C VAL A 88 -5.62 2.84 28.19
N LEU A 89 -6.67 3.65 28.08
CA LEU A 89 -7.66 3.87 29.14
C LEU A 89 -8.46 2.62 29.49
N SER A 90 -8.66 1.70 28.54
CA SER A 90 -9.35 0.43 28.77
C SER A 90 -8.49 -0.63 29.49
N SER A 91 -7.18 -0.40 29.62
CA SER A 91 -6.23 -1.37 30.15
C SER A 91 -5.36 -0.77 31.26
N PRO A 92 -5.61 -1.12 32.54
CA PRO A 92 -4.80 -0.68 33.68
C PRO A 92 -3.27 -0.85 33.51
N PRO A 93 -2.75 -1.98 33.00
CA PRO A 93 -1.31 -2.13 32.78
C PRO A 93 -0.79 -1.23 31.65
N ALA A 94 -1.58 -0.97 30.60
CA ALA A 94 -1.20 -0.05 29.53
C ALA A 94 -1.12 1.39 30.05
N CYS A 95 -2.08 1.81 30.87
CA CYS A 95 -2.03 3.09 31.57
C CYS A 95 -0.73 3.25 32.38
N ARG A 96 -0.36 2.23 33.17
CA ARG A 96 0.87 2.27 33.99
C ARG A 96 2.12 2.48 33.12
N ILE A 97 2.28 1.69 32.05
CA ILE A 97 3.44 1.78 31.15
C ILE A 97 3.54 3.17 30.51
N VAL A 98 2.41 3.73 30.06
CA VAL A 98 2.38 5.07 29.47
C VAL A 98 2.77 6.13 30.51
N LEU A 99 2.28 6.03 31.74
CA LEU A 99 2.61 6.96 32.81
C LEU A 99 4.10 6.87 33.22
N GLU A 100 4.67 5.67 33.29
CA GLU A 100 6.10 5.47 33.55
C GLU A 100 6.95 6.10 32.45
N GLY A 101 6.65 5.81 31.17
CA GLY A 101 7.37 6.39 30.04
C GLY A 101 7.26 7.92 29.97
N LEU A 102 6.09 8.49 30.31
CA LEU A 102 5.91 9.93 30.42
C LEU A 102 6.72 10.53 31.58
N THR A 103 6.84 9.82 32.69
CA THR A 103 7.64 10.25 33.85
C THR A 103 9.13 10.26 33.52
N GLU A 104 9.61 9.23 32.81
CA GLU A 104 10.99 9.16 32.33
C GLU A 104 11.30 10.27 31.31
N ALA A 105 10.39 10.51 30.35
CA ALA A 105 10.53 11.59 29.38
C ALA A 105 10.51 12.98 30.05
N ALA A 106 9.74 13.15 31.12
CA ALA A 106 9.74 14.37 31.92
C ALA A 106 11.08 14.59 32.62
N ALA A 107 11.61 13.54 33.27
CA ALA A 107 12.91 13.57 33.94
C ALA A 107 14.06 13.84 32.97
N ALA A 108 13.97 13.32 31.75
CA ALA A 108 14.93 13.55 30.67
C ALA A 108 14.76 14.92 29.96
N GLY A 109 13.68 15.68 30.27
CA GLY A 109 13.39 16.96 29.62
C GLY A 109 13.01 16.84 28.14
N THR A 110 12.61 15.66 27.68
CA THR A 110 12.31 15.36 26.26
C THR A 110 10.82 15.46 25.94
N LEU A 111 9.98 15.81 26.91
CA LEU A 111 8.55 16.00 26.69
C LEU A 111 8.30 17.10 25.64
N PRO A 112 7.43 16.85 24.65
CA PRO A 112 7.09 17.86 23.66
C PRO A 112 6.41 19.05 24.34
N ARG A 113 6.84 20.26 23.96
CA ARG A 113 6.45 21.56 24.52
C ARG A 113 5.00 21.99 24.22
N GLN A 114 4.09 21.04 24.03
CA GLN A 114 2.67 21.32 23.73
C GLN A 114 1.95 21.80 24.99
N ASP A 115 0.96 22.68 24.83
CA ASP A 115 0.33 23.52 25.86
C ASP A 115 0.19 22.86 27.24
N GLY A 116 1.22 23.03 28.08
CA GLY A 116 1.22 22.52 29.45
C GLY A 116 0.05 23.05 30.28
N ALA A 117 -0.60 24.13 29.84
CA ALA A 117 -1.83 24.64 30.44
C ALA A 117 -3.00 23.66 30.30
N ALA A 118 -3.20 23.05 29.13
CA ALA A 118 -4.28 22.09 28.89
C ALA A 118 -4.05 20.78 29.66
N VAL A 119 -2.80 20.29 29.69
CA VAL A 119 -2.42 19.10 30.44
C VAL A 119 -2.57 19.32 31.95
N ARG A 120 -2.14 20.48 32.48
CA ARG A 120 -2.35 20.85 33.88
C ARG A 120 -3.83 20.97 34.24
N ALA A 121 -4.65 21.54 33.34
CA ALA A 121 -6.09 21.66 33.55
C ALA A 121 -6.78 20.28 33.60
N ALA A 122 -6.43 19.37 32.70
CA ALA A 122 -6.96 18.01 32.70
C ALA A 122 -6.51 17.21 33.94
N ALA A 123 -5.25 17.32 34.33
CA ALA A 123 -4.73 16.69 35.55
C ALA A 123 -5.45 17.23 36.81
N ALA A 124 -5.65 18.55 36.89
CA ALA A 124 -6.39 19.17 37.99
C ALA A 124 -7.84 18.69 38.06
N ALA A 125 -8.51 18.51 36.93
CA ALA A 125 -9.88 17.98 36.86
C ALA A 125 -9.96 16.53 37.36
N ILE A 126 -9.04 15.67 36.93
CA ILE A 126 -8.99 14.26 37.37
C ILE A 126 -8.77 14.17 38.88
N VAL A 127 -7.78 14.91 39.41
CA VAL A 127 -7.50 14.95 40.85
C VAL A 127 -8.72 15.48 41.60
N GLY A 128 -9.31 16.59 41.16
CA GLY A 128 -10.47 17.20 41.81
C GLY A 128 -11.73 16.32 41.80
N SER A 129 -11.91 15.47 40.79
CA SER A 129 -13.04 14.53 40.70
C SER A 129 -12.89 13.25 41.51
N SER A 130 -11.69 12.96 42.02
CA SER A 130 -11.38 11.69 42.70
C SER A 130 -10.81 11.95 44.10
N PRO A 131 -11.59 11.70 45.17
CA PRO A 131 -11.10 11.83 46.54
C PRO A 131 -9.84 11.01 46.84
N ARG A 132 -9.69 9.84 46.19
CA ARG A 132 -8.48 9.00 46.32
C ARG A 132 -7.26 9.66 45.68
N ALA A 133 -7.40 10.24 44.50
CA ALA A 133 -6.31 10.94 43.83
C ALA A 133 -5.88 12.18 44.63
N CYS A 134 -6.82 12.97 45.15
CA CYS A 134 -6.53 14.07 46.08
C CYS A 134 -5.73 13.59 47.30
N ARG A 135 -6.15 12.47 47.92
CA ARG A 135 -5.46 11.91 49.09
C ARG A 135 -4.01 11.55 48.78
N THR A 136 -3.75 10.83 47.69
CA THR A 136 -2.39 10.44 47.29
C THR A 136 -1.49 11.65 47.04
N VAL A 137 -2.03 12.71 46.41
CA VAL A 137 -1.28 13.96 46.19
C VAL A 137 -0.93 14.63 47.53
N LEU A 138 -1.87 14.67 48.48
CA LEU A 138 -1.64 15.25 49.81
C LEU A 138 -0.61 14.45 50.62
N GLU A 139 -0.67 13.12 50.57
CA GLU A 139 0.31 12.23 51.21
C GLU A 139 1.72 12.47 50.64
N GLY A 140 1.87 12.50 49.31
CA GLY A 140 3.17 12.79 48.68
C GLY A 140 3.72 14.19 48.97
N LEU A 141 2.86 15.22 49.02
CA LEU A 141 3.28 16.57 49.43
C LEU A 141 3.72 16.60 50.90
N THR A 142 3.09 15.81 51.76
CA THR A 142 3.45 15.69 53.18
C THR A 142 4.82 15.02 53.32
N GLU A 143 5.08 13.95 52.57
CA GLU A 143 6.40 13.29 52.54
C GLU A 143 7.50 14.21 52.03
N ALA A 144 7.26 14.93 50.92
CA ALA A 144 8.23 15.91 50.40
C ALA A 144 8.51 17.05 51.38
N ALA A 145 7.50 17.50 52.14
CA ALA A 145 7.66 18.47 53.21
C ALA A 145 8.54 17.93 54.34
N ALA A 146 8.27 16.70 54.78
CA ALA A 146 9.03 16.04 55.84
C ALA A 146 10.49 15.79 55.43
N ALA A 147 10.73 15.48 54.16
CA ALA A 147 12.06 15.31 53.58
C ALA A 147 12.80 16.65 53.31
N GLY A 148 12.13 17.80 53.48
CA GLY A 148 12.71 19.11 53.21
C GLY A 148 12.99 19.41 51.73
N THR A 149 12.40 18.63 50.81
CA THR A 149 12.63 18.74 49.36
C THR A 149 11.67 19.70 48.67
N LEU A 150 10.70 20.26 49.39
CA LEU A 150 9.77 21.26 48.85
C LEU A 150 10.44 22.61 48.61
N HIS A 151 10.47 23.04 47.36
CA HIS A 151 11.00 24.35 46.98
C HIS A 151 10.07 25.50 47.41
N ARG A 152 10.53 26.37 48.32
CA ARG A 152 9.68 27.45 48.91
C ARG A 152 9.08 28.39 47.87
N SER A 153 9.84 28.74 46.84
CA SER A 153 9.43 29.67 45.78
C SER A 153 8.23 29.16 44.96
N GLU A 154 8.15 27.85 44.74
CA GLU A 154 7.13 27.23 43.88
C GLU A 154 5.86 26.88 44.65
N HIS A 155 6.01 26.54 45.94
CA HIS A 155 4.90 26.03 46.76
C HIS A 155 4.31 27.05 47.73
N THR A 156 4.79 28.29 47.75
CA THR A 156 4.18 29.40 48.53
C THR A 156 2.64 29.48 48.40
N PRO A 157 2.04 29.47 47.18
CA PRO A 157 0.59 29.49 47.04
C PRO A 157 -0.10 28.24 47.63
N THR A 158 0.52 27.07 47.49
CA THR A 158 0.01 25.80 48.04
C THR A 158 0.02 25.82 49.57
N VAL A 159 1.08 26.32 50.19
CA VAL A 159 1.17 26.49 51.65
C VAL A 159 0.10 27.46 52.17
N GLY A 160 -0.10 28.58 51.49
CA GLY A 160 -1.16 29.54 51.84
C GLY A 160 -2.56 28.93 51.72
N ALA A 161 -2.81 28.11 50.70
CA ALA A 161 -4.08 27.39 50.55
C ALA A 161 -4.29 26.36 51.67
N ALA A 162 -3.24 25.60 52.04
CA ALA A 162 -3.29 24.63 53.14
C ALA A 162 -3.57 25.31 54.50
N GLN A 163 -2.94 26.47 54.76
CA GLN A 163 -3.22 27.26 55.96
C GLN A 163 -4.67 27.71 56.04
N ARG A 164 -5.25 28.19 54.93
CA ARG A 164 -6.67 28.56 54.87
C ARG A 164 -7.59 27.36 55.09
N LEU A 165 -7.26 26.19 54.52
CA LEU A 165 -8.01 24.96 54.73
C LEU A 165 -7.97 24.53 56.20
N LEU A 166 -6.78 24.51 56.82
CA LEU A 166 -6.62 24.16 58.23
C LEU A 166 -7.43 25.10 59.13
N ALA A 167 -7.34 26.41 58.90
CA ALA A 167 -8.14 27.40 59.63
C ALA A 167 -9.65 27.16 59.48
N ALA A 168 -10.12 26.83 58.27
CA ALA A 168 -11.51 26.50 58.01
C ALA A 168 -11.96 25.21 58.70
N LEU A 169 -11.13 24.16 58.70
CA LEU A 169 -11.41 22.88 59.35
C LEU A 169 -11.46 23.01 60.88
N LEU A 170 -10.54 23.77 61.47
CA LEU A 170 -10.55 24.10 62.91
C LEU A 170 -11.79 24.92 63.28
N LYS A 171 -12.14 25.94 62.47
CA LYS A 171 -13.38 26.73 62.65
C LYS A 171 -14.63 25.85 62.58
N ALA A 172 -14.64 24.86 61.68
CA ALA A 172 -15.72 23.90 61.52
C ALA A 172 -15.70 22.77 62.58
N ARG A 173 -14.71 22.74 63.49
CA ARG A 173 -14.52 21.69 64.51
C ARG A 173 -14.40 20.27 63.94
N LEU A 174 -13.93 20.15 62.70
CA LEU A 174 -13.67 18.86 62.05
C LEU A 174 -12.30 18.30 62.42
N LEU A 175 -11.41 19.15 62.91
CA LEU A 175 -10.16 18.79 63.54
C LEU A 175 -10.18 19.31 64.98
N ARG A 176 -9.71 18.50 65.91
CA ARG A 176 -9.58 18.84 67.34
C ARG A 176 -8.15 19.25 67.65
#